data_AF-A0A419GW37-F1
#
_entry.id   AF-A0A419GW37-F1
#
_cell.length_a   1.000
_cell.length_b   1.000
_cell.length_c   1.000
_cell.angle_alpha   90.00
_cell.angle_beta   90.00
_cell.angle_gamma   90.00
#
_symmetry.space_group_name_H-M   'P 1'
#
loop_
_entity.id
_entity.type
_entity.pdbx_description
1 polymer ?
#
loop_
_entity_poly.entity_id
_entity_poly.type
_entity_poly.pdbx_seq_one_letter_code
_entity_poly.pdbx_strand_id
1 'polypeptide(L)'
;MSWNHVKAITMAAAFVIAGSLEAPLLQPATPAVFAAESLNIDSLPKDAKAYRVQVDQLLNKVDGVILKLQGNASAQAVVLDLEQTRDNILREIPKMEVAPGDAKWGAQEMRDSVQAMLKLMKEQYDKANSVAR
;
A
#
# COMPACT_ATOMS: atom_id res chain seq x y z
N MET A 1 30.89 54.36 22.81
CA MET A 1 30.13 55.62 22.98
C MET A 1 29.04 55.60 21.92
N SER A 2 27.83 55.15 22.28
CA SER A 2 26.64 55.95 22.68
C SER A 2 25.64 55.84 21.52
N TRP A 3 24.65 54.96 21.55
CA TRP A 3 23.37 55.05 22.28
C TRP A 3 22.54 56.29 21.90
N ASN A 4 21.29 55.99 21.50
CA ASN A 4 20.04 56.76 21.70
C ASN A 4 19.53 57.62 20.54
N HIS A 5 18.22 57.72 20.26
CA HIS A 5 16.99 57.03 20.68
C HIS A 5 15.86 57.64 19.81
N VAL A 6 14.90 56.81 19.38
CA VAL A 6 13.43 57.03 19.37
C VAL A 6 12.81 58.26 18.69
N LYS A 7 11.86 57.98 17.76
CA LYS A 7 10.42 58.38 17.75
C LYS A 7 9.80 57.87 16.43
N ALA A 8 8.99 56.79 16.38
CA ALA A 8 7.63 56.57 16.87
C ALA A 8 6.52 57.22 15.99
N ILE A 9 5.59 56.35 15.54
CA ILE A 9 4.16 56.59 15.17
C ILE A 9 4.00 57.12 13.72
N THR A 10 3.29 56.47 12.79
CA THR A 10 1.82 56.25 12.81
C THR A 10 1.37 55.24 11.74
N MET A 11 0.25 54.62 12.07
CA MET A 11 -0.63 53.66 11.38
C MET A 11 -0.95 53.86 9.88
N ALA A 12 -1.01 52.70 9.21
CA ALA A 12 -2.11 52.14 8.41
C ALA A 12 -2.46 52.61 6.98
N ALA A 13 -2.85 51.57 6.22
CA ALA A 13 -3.64 51.51 4.98
C ALA A 13 -2.86 51.81 3.68
N ALA A 14 -2.95 51.06 2.58
CA ALA A 14 -3.81 49.98 2.08
C ALA A 14 -3.04 49.29 0.92
N PHE A 15 -3.08 47.96 0.75
CA PHE A 15 -3.83 47.23 -0.32
C PHE A 15 -3.48 47.71 -1.76
N VAL A 16 -2.98 46.95 -2.76
CA VAL A 16 -3.28 45.59 -3.26
C VAL A 16 -2.25 45.14 -4.34
N ILE A 17 -1.73 43.91 -4.15
CA ILE A 17 -1.61 42.75 -5.07
C ILE A 17 -1.20 42.97 -6.55
N ALA A 18 -0.10 42.32 -6.98
CA ALA A 18 -0.15 41.15 -7.88
C ALA A 18 1.26 40.72 -8.33
N GLY A 19 1.58 39.45 -8.07
CA GLY A 19 2.82 38.81 -8.52
C GLY A 19 3.37 37.83 -7.48
N SER A 20 2.52 36.96 -6.94
CA SER A 20 2.91 35.96 -5.95
C SER A 20 3.95 35.01 -6.55
N LEU A 21 5.15 35.04 -5.98
CA LEU A 21 6.10 33.94 -5.98
C LEU A 21 5.48 32.83 -5.14
N GLU A 22 4.71 31.94 -5.76
CA GLU A 22 4.23 30.75 -5.08
C GLU A 22 5.40 29.79 -4.89
N ALA A 23 5.91 29.77 -3.65
CA ALA A 23 6.60 28.62 -3.10
C ALA A 23 5.77 27.36 -3.42
N PRO A 24 6.39 26.21 -3.77
CA PRO A 24 5.64 24.97 -3.89
C PRO A 24 4.95 24.74 -2.55
N LEU A 25 3.64 24.96 -2.55
CA LEU A 25 2.77 24.66 -1.44
C LEU A 25 3.11 23.24 -1.04
N LEU A 26 3.55 23.08 0.21
CA LEU A 26 3.45 21.82 0.93
C LEU A 26 2.03 21.34 0.70
N GLN A 27 1.86 20.42 -0.27
CA GLN A 27 0.63 19.68 -0.38
C GLN A 27 0.45 19.09 1.01
N PRO A 28 -0.64 19.39 1.73
CA PRO A 28 -0.97 18.56 2.86
C PRO A 28 -1.03 17.15 2.28
N ALA A 29 -0.16 16.27 2.76
CA ALA A 29 -0.25 14.85 2.46
C ALA A 29 -1.69 14.50 2.80
N THR A 30 -2.54 14.40 1.78
CA THR A 30 -3.90 13.96 1.95
C THR A 30 -3.75 12.66 2.70
N PRO A 31 -4.28 12.52 3.93
CA PRO A 31 -4.29 11.23 4.59
C PRO A 31 -4.97 10.33 3.59
N ALA A 32 -4.20 9.44 2.97
CA ALA A 32 -4.74 8.54 1.99
C ALA A 32 -5.85 7.82 2.74
N VAL A 33 -7.09 8.02 2.30
CA VAL A 33 -8.22 7.43 2.98
C VAL A 33 -8.14 5.95 2.66
N PHE A 34 -7.45 5.20 3.53
CA PHE A 34 -7.41 3.75 3.53
C PHE A 34 -8.80 3.29 3.92
N ALA A 35 -9.69 3.20 2.94
CA ALA A 35 -10.81 2.28 3.06
C ALA A 35 -10.19 0.94 3.46
N ALA A 36 -10.41 0.55 4.72
CA ALA A 36 -9.85 -0.64 5.31
C ALA A 36 -10.55 -1.86 4.71
N GLU A 37 -10.28 -2.12 3.44
CA GLU A 37 -10.67 -3.35 2.79
C GLU A 37 -9.82 -4.45 3.41
N SER A 38 -10.33 -5.08 4.47
CA SER A 38 -9.64 -6.21 5.07
C SER A 38 -9.40 -7.28 4.00
N LEU A 39 -8.16 -7.77 3.95
CA LEU A 39 -7.86 -8.98 3.20
C LEU A 39 -8.56 -10.14 3.92
N ASN A 40 -9.61 -10.69 3.30
CA ASN A 40 -10.35 -11.83 3.83
C ASN A 40 -9.86 -13.12 3.15
N ILE A 41 -9.27 -14.01 3.93
CA ILE A 41 -8.67 -15.27 3.47
C ILE A 41 -9.33 -16.51 4.09
N ASP A 42 -10.35 -16.33 4.94
CA ASP A 42 -10.96 -17.41 5.74
C ASP A 42 -11.94 -18.28 4.92
N SER A 43 -12.39 -17.79 3.77
CA SER A 43 -13.44 -18.43 2.95
C SER A 43 -12.98 -18.75 1.52
N LEU A 44 -11.73 -19.22 1.39
CA LEU A 44 -11.21 -19.67 0.08
C LEU A 44 -11.91 -20.96 -0.38
N PRO A 45 -12.46 -21.01 -1.61
CA PRO A 45 -13.21 -22.15 -2.10
C PRO A 45 -12.30 -23.34 -2.41
N LYS A 46 -12.87 -24.55 -2.32
CA LYS A 46 -12.17 -25.80 -2.66
C LYS A 46 -12.12 -26.07 -4.16
N ASP A 47 -13.03 -25.49 -4.94
CA ASP A 47 -12.95 -25.55 -6.39
C ASP A 47 -11.73 -24.78 -6.92
N ALA A 48 -10.98 -25.37 -7.85
CA ALA A 48 -9.72 -24.79 -8.34
C ALA A 48 -9.94 -23.46 -9.08
N LYS A 49 -10.99 -23.38 -9.91
CA LYS A 49 -11.30 -22.18 -10.68
C LYS A 49 -11.79 -21.05 -9.79
N ALA A 50 -12.70 -21.35 -8.87
CA ALA A 50 -13.17 -20.39 -7.87
C ALA A 50 -12.03 -19.93 -6.94
N TYR A 51 -11.12 -20.83 -6.58
CA TYR A 51 -9.95 -20.51 -5.74
C TYR A 51 -9.07 -19.48 -6.45
N ARG A 52 -8.71 -19.76 -7.71
CA ARG A 52 -7.94 -18.82 -8.53
C ARG A 52 -8.60 -17.45 -8.63
N VAL A 53 -9.90 -17.40 -8.93
CA VAL A 53 -10.63 -16.13 -9.02
C VAL A 53 -10.58 -15.34 -7.71
N GLN A 54 -10.75 -16.01 -6.56
CA GLN A 54 -10.63 -15.33 -5.26
C GLN A 54 -9.20 -14.88 -4.96
N VAL A 55 -8.19 -15.69 -5.27
CA VAL A 55 -6.80 -15.29 -5.08
C VAL A 55 -6.47 -14.07 -5.96
N ASP A 56 -6.88 -14.07 -7.23
CA ASP A 56 -6.72 -12.92 -8.13
C ASP A 56 -7.39 -11.65 -7.57
N GLN A 57 -8.59 -11.78 -6.97
CA GLN A 57 -9.26 -10.66 -6.31
C GLN A 57 -8.47 -10.13 -5.10
N LEU A 58 -7.85 -11.01 -4.32
CA LEU A 58 -6.99 -10.61 -3.20
C LEU A 58 -5.72 -9.91 -3.68
N LEU A 59 -5.08 -10.42 -4.73
CA LEU A 59 -3.90 -9.79 -5.34
C LEU A 59 -4.23 -8.40 -5.88
N ASN A 60 -5.39 -8.21 -6.52
CA ASN A 60 -5.82 -6.89 -6.98
C ASN A 60 -5.99 -5.87 -5.83
N LYS A 61 -6.43 -6.31 -4.65
CA LYS A 61 -6.51 -5.44 -3.46
C LYS A 61 -5.13 -5.05 -2.96
N VAL A 62 -4.18 -5.98 -3.00
CA VAL A 62 -2.77 -5.73 -2.63
C VAL A 62 -2.13 -4.76 -3.61
N ASP A 63 -2.37 -4.91 -4.91
CA ASP A 63 -1.91 -3.97 -5.94
C ASP A 63 -2.43 -2.56 -5.69
N GLY A 64 -3.71 -2.45 -5.32
CA GLY A 64 -4.30 -1.18 -4.91
C GLY A 64 -3.62 -0.52 -3.71
N VAL A 65 -3.10 -1.30 -2.75
CA VAL A 65 -2.35 -0.78 -1.60
C VAL A 65 -0.91 -0.46 -1.96
N ILE A 66 -0.24 -1.31 -2.74
CA ILE A 66 1.11 -1.04 -3.26
C ILE A 66 1.12 0.32 -3.99
N LEU A 67 0.19 0.54 -4.93
CA LEU A 67 0.08 1.79 -5.68
C LEU A 67 -0.14 3.01 -4.77
N LYS A 68 -0.91 2.87 -3.68
CA LYS A 68 -1.15 3.96 -2.72
C LYS A 68 0.05 4.26 -1.82
N LEU A 69 0.87 3.26 -1.55
CA LEU A 69 2.08 3.37 -0.72
C LEU A 69 3.32 3.72 -1.55
N GLN A 70 3.26 3.57 -2.87
CA GLN A 70 4.31 4.00 -3.78
C GLN A 70 4.57 5.51 -3.59
N GLY A 71 5.80 5.84 -3.19
CA GLY A 71 6.22 7.20 -2.87
C GLY A 71 6.28 7.51 -1.37
N ASN A 72 5.73 6.67 -0.50
CA ASN A 72 5.92 6.80 0.94
C ASN A 72 7.22 6.11 1.38
N ALA A 73 8.24 6.90 1.73
CA ALA A 73 9.54 6.41 2.17
C ALA A 73 9.45 5.50 3.42
N SER A 74 8.51 5.75 4.34
CA SER A 74 8.33 4.92 5.53
C SER A 74 7.66 3.56 5.22
N ALA A 75 7.01 3.44 4.07
CA ALA A 75 6.33 2.21 3.64
C ALA A 75 7.14 1.38 2.63
N GLN A 76 8.31 1.86 2.16
CA GLN A 76 9.11 1.17 1.12
C GLN A 76 9.40 -0.30 1.45
N ALA A 77 9.78 -0.60 2.70
CA ALA A 77 10.05 -1.97 3.10
C ALA A 77 8.80 -2.86 3.00
N VAL A 78 7.64 -2.34 3.43
CA VAL A 78 6.37 -3.07 3.38
C VAL A 78 5.89 -3.26 1.94
N VAL A 79 6.13 -2.28 1.06
CA VAL A 79 5.84 -2.38 -0.37
C VAL A 79 6.64 -3.51 -1.01
N LEU A 80 7.96 -3.58 -0.75
CA LEU A 80 8.81 -4.65 -1.28
C LEU A 80 8.36 -6.04 -0.78
N ASP A 81 8.02 -6.14 0.50
CA ASP A 81 7.50 -7.38 1.10
C ASP A 81 6.18 -7.84 0.42
N LEU A 82 5.27 -6.90 0.16
CA LEU A 82 4.00 -7.16 -0.52
C LEU A 82 4.21 -7.57 -1.99
N GLU A 83 5.07 -6.87 -2.73
CA GLU A 83 5.42 -7.19 -4.12
C GLU A 83 6.05 -8.58 -4.23
N GLN A 84 7.00 -8.90 -3.34
CA GLN A 84 7.64 -10.20 -3.33
C GLN A 84 6.64 -11.33 -3.03
N THR A 85 5.76 -11.13 -2.04
CA THR A 85 4.77 -12.15 -1.67
C THR A 85 3.72 -12.35 -2.77
N ARG A 86 3.29 -11.26 -3.42
CA ARG A 86 2.42 -11.29 -4.60
C ARG A 86 3.03 -12.11 -5.72
N ASP A 87 4.28 -11.82 -6.08
CA ASP A 87 4.95 -12.51 -7.18
C ASP A 87 5.16 -14.00 -6.88
N ASN A 88 5.41 -14.36 -5.62
CA ASN A 88 5.48 -15.75 -5.20
C ASN A 88 4.14 -16.47 -5.38
N ILE A 89 3.03 -15.85 -4.99
CA ILE A 89 1.69 -16.42 -5.20
C ILE A 89 1.40 -16.61 -6.69
N LEU A 90 1.69 -15.59 -7.53
CA LEU A 90 1.49 -15.66 -8.97
C LEU A 90 2.31 -16.77 -9.64
N ARG A 91 3.47 -17.12 -9.08
CA ARG A 91 4.29 -18.24 -9.55
C ARG A 91 3.75 -19.61 -9.14
N GLU A 92 3.05 -19.70 -8.00
CA GLU A 92 2.49 -20.96 -7.49
C GLU A 92 1.13 -21.30 -8.09
N ILE A 93 0.25 -20.32 -8.35
CA ILE A 93 -1.10 -20.57 -8.88
C ILE A 93 -1.11 -21.45 -10.14
N PRO A 94 -0.30 -21.19 -11.18
CA PRO A 94 -0.31 -22.02 -12.40
C PRO A 94 0.09 -23.47 -12.15
N LYS A 95 0.91 -23.73 -11.12
CA LYS A 95 1.34 -25.09 -10.78
C LYS A 95 0.18 -25.93 -10.26
N MET A 96 -0.84 -25.30 -9.66
CA MET A 96 -2.06 -25.96 -9.21
C MET A 96 -2.96 -26.43 -10.36
N GLU A 97 -2.88 -25.77 -11.52
CA GLU A 97 -3.70 -26.09 -12.70
C GLU A 97 -3.05 -27.14 -13.60
N VAL A 98 -1.72 -27.21 -13.59
CA VAL A 98 -0.94 -27.97 -14.59
C VAL A 98 -0.25 -29.20 -14.02
N ALA A 99 -0.40 -29.51 -12.71
CA ALA A 99 0.29 -30.63 -12.06
C ALA A 99 0.12 -31.94 -12.86
N PRO A 100 1.17 -32.42 -13.57
CA PRO A 100 1.16 -33.73 -14.18
C PRO A 100 1.13 -34.77 -13.06
N GLY A 101 0.69 -36.00 -13.35
CA GLY A 101 0.63 -37.09 -12.36
C GLY A 101 1.93 -37.37 -11.59
N ASP A 102 3.06 -36.81 -12.03
CA ASP A 102 4.40 -36.93 -11.43
C ASP A 102 4.85 -35.69 -10.63
N ALA A 103 3.98 -34.71 -10.40
CA ALA A 103 4.31 -33.53 -9.61
C ALA A 103 4.71 -33.92 -8.17
N LYS A 104 5.90 -33.49 -7.74
CA LYS A 104 6.49 -33.81 -6.44
C LYS A 104 5.61 -33.40 -5.25
N TRP A 105 4.71 -32.43 -5.45
CA TRP A 105 3.78 -31.87 -4.46
C TRP A 105 2.35 -32.04 -4.96
N GLY A 106 1.46 -32.56 -4.12
CA GLY A 106 0.05 -32.72 -4.42
C GLY A 106 -0.69 -31.37 -4.50
N ALA A 107 -1.84 -31.34 -5.19
CA ALA A 107 -2.68 -30.15 -5.32
C ALA A 107 -3.10 -29.54 -3.97
N GLN A 108 -3.14 -30.35 -2.91
CA GLN A 108 -3.39 -29.89 -1.54
C GLN A 108 -2.19 -29.14 -0.95
N GLU A 109 -0.97 -29.68 -1.09
CA GLU A 109 0.26 -29.06 -0.58
C GLU A 109 0.53 -27.71 -1.26
N MET A 110 0.20 -27.60 -2.55
CA MET A 110 0.28 -26.33 -3.27
C MET A 110 -0.74 -25.30 -2.76
N ARG A 111 -1.98 -25.72 -2.44
CA ARG A 111 -2.98 -24.84 -1.82
C ARG A 111 -2.54 -24.37 -0.45
N ASP A 112 -1.98 -25.27 0.35
CA ASP A 112 -1.48 -24.95 1.69
C ASP A 112 -0.32 -23.94 1.60
N SER A 113 0.55 -24.08 0.59
CA SER A 113 1.61 -23.13 0.29
C SER A 113 1.06 -21.74 -0.06
N VAL A 114 0.13 -21.65 -1.02
CA VAL A 114 -0.52 -20.38 -1.38
C VAL A 114 -1.26 -19.79 -0.18
N GLN A 115 -1.91 -20.61 0.64
CA GLN A 115 -2.61 -20.15 1.83
C GLN A 115 -1.64 -19.60 2.90
N ALA A 116 -0.46 -20.18 3.07
CA ALA A 116 0.58 -19.63 3.93
C ALA A 116 1.07 -18.26 3.43
N MET A 117 1.26 -18.11 2.12
CA MET A 117 1.62 -16.82 1.50
C MET A 117 0.52 -15.78 1.63
N LEU A 118 -0.76 -16.17 1.50
CA LEU A 118 -1.90 -15.27 1.72
C LEU A 118 -2.00 -14.80 3.18
N LYS A 119 -1.65 -15.64 4.15
CA LYS A 119 -1.54 -15.24 5.56
C LYS A 119 -0.44 -14.21 5.77
N LEU A 120 0.76 -14.48 5.26
CA LEU A 120 1.89 -13.54 5.32
C LEU A 120 1.54 -12.20 4.67
N MET A 121 0.92 -12.25 3.49
CA MET A 121 0.45 -11.07 2.75
C MET A 121 -0.59 -10.28 3.53
N LYS A 122 -1.52 -10.96 4.23
CA LYS A 122 -2.49 -10.30 5.10
C LYS A 122 -1.80 -9.55 6.24
N GLU A 123 -0.81 -10.15 6.90
CA GLU A 123 -0.05 -9.50 7.98
C GLU A 123 0.70 -8.26 7.47
N GLN A 124 1.36 -8.39 6.31
CA GLN A 124 2.03 -7.28 5.64
C GLN A 124 1.03 -6.18 5.26
N TYR A 125 -0.14 -6.54 4.73
CA TYR A 125 -1.21 -5.62 4.36
C TYR A 125 -1.76 -4.85 5.58
N ASP A 126 -2.01 -5.55 6.69
CA ASP A 126 -2.50 -4.96 7.93
C ASP A 126 -1.45 -4.00 8.52
N LYS A 127 -0.16 -4.37 8.46
CA LYS A 127 0.96 -3.47 8.81
C LYS A 127 1.03 -2.26 7.88
N ALA A 128 0.88 -2.45 6.58
CA ALA A 128 0.88 -1.37 5.59
C ALA A 128 -0.23 -0.34 5.87
N ASN A 129 -1.44 -0.83 6.15
CA ASN A 129 -2.58 0.00 6.55
C ASN A 129 -2.36 0.76 7.86
N SER A 130 -1.53 0.24 8.78
CA SER A 130 -1.17 0.95 10.01
C SER A 130 -0.14 2.06 9.77
N VAL A 131 0.82 1.88 8.86
CA VAL A 131 1.86 2.87 8.51
C VAL A 131 1.29 4.06 7.74
N ALA A 132 0.17 3.83 7.08
CA ALA A 132 -0.40 4.78 6.16
C ALA A 132 -1.50 5.66 6.78
N ARG A 133 -1.95 5.32 8.00
CA ARG A 133 -2.81 6.17 8.85
C ARG A 133 -1.96 7.16 9.63
#